data_AF-A0A2V9WWI3-F1
#
_entry.id   AF-A0A2V9WWI3-F1
#
_cell.length_a   1.000
_cell.length_b   1.000
_cell.length_c   1.000
_cell.angle_alpha   90.00
_cell.angle_beta   90.00
_cell.angle_gamma   90.00
#
_symmetry.space_group_name_H-M   'P 1'
#
loop_
_entity.id
_entity.type
_entity.pdbx_description
1 polymer ?
#
loop_
_entity_poly.entity_id
_entity_poly.type
_entity_poly.pdbx_seq_one_letter_code
_entity_poly.pdbx_strand_id
1 'polypeptide(L)'
;MIGIGLITMTLTLSVRAEQVSLQAIVTPSTTILKDGRVVTFAVHGFIEFKSLAELFPYIESQTRRWPANGGLDHAEQQRLARELLRGGIESRVVSMADERPLEALITHTSEELRQALAHVKEPVPPSYAEEFLAVQEKWKHSLNCWSASPSIPGRVLSNWYLIEEGIQLYGATYDSTEHFWQAVKYHPEMTVAGLTELLSLLEHRDWSPWLGRLDGDPRIYLPNAYAVEFLRYSLAPERLRWFRNELGRHDLRASDHARSIQQRGGKPFRFSAYEEKVLWGDLADLFHLVYTFSAPEDPIRKTLADRHFDAVYLDESRMGFISEGFRSLMLEIWKVKYLQMPRFREVISSIPNEVRLAHFLNDGDSPDIPIPVYVRYLNQIRDLARAQR
;
A
#
# COMPACT_ATOMS: atom_id res chain seq x y z
N MET A 1 19.98 15.91 60.48
CA MET A 1 18.63 15.96 59.87
C MET A 1 18.76 15.56 58.42
N ILE A 2 18.26 14.38 58.07
CA ILE A 2 18.39 13.76 56.75
C ILE A 2 17.16 14.16 55.94
N GLY A 3 17.36 14.88 54.83
CA GLY A 3 16.32 15.19 53.86
C GLY A 3 16.12 14.01 52.92
N ILE A 4 14.98 13.34 53.03
CA ILE A 4 14.57 12.24 52.16
C ILE A 4 14.05 12.84 50.85
N GLY A 5 14.78 12.63 49.76
CA GLY A 5 14.34 12.91 48.40
C GLY A 5 13.29 11.88 47.96
N LEU A 6 12.11 12.36 47.59
CA LEU A 6 11.03 11.55 47.03
C LEU A 6 11.41 11.16 45.60
N ILE A 7 11.78 9.90 45.38
CA ILE A 7 11.92 9.33 44.03
C ILE A 7 10.51 8.97 43.55
N THR A 8 9.98 9.77 42.65
CA THR A 8 8.74 9.46 41.92
C THR A 8 9.04 8.34 40.93
N MET A 9 8.79 7.09 41.31
CA MET A 9 8.73 5.97 40.37
C MET A 9 7.53 6.20 39.44
N THR A 10 7.79 6.65 38.22
CA THR A 10 6.86 6.49 37.11
C THR A 10 6.71 4.99 36.84
N LEU A 11 5.69 4.40 37.45
CA LEU A 11 5.14 3.11 37.04
C LEU A 11 4.67 3.27 35.59
N THR A 12 5.54 2.91 34.64
CA THR A 12 5.09 2.52 33.31
C THR A 12 4.22 1.29 33.51
N LEU A 13 2.91 1.50 33.60
CA LEU A 13 1.94 0.44 33.36
C LEU A 13 2.24 -0.09 31.95
N SER A 14 2.96 -1.20 31.86
CA SER A 14 2.89 -2.05 30.67
C SER A 14 1.43 -2.46 30.54
N VAL A 15 0.68 -1.71 29.73
CA VAL A 15 -0.64 -2.15 29.27
C VAL A 15 -0.39 -3.48 28.57
N ARG A 16 -0.85 -4.57 29.18
CA ARG A 16 -0.93 -5.86 28.49
C ARG A 16 -1.75 -5.61 27.23
N ALA A 17 -1.15 -5.79 26.06
CA ALA A 17 -1.88 -5.81 24.81
C ALA A 17 -2.98 -6.88 24.93
N GLU A 18 -4.24 -6.50 24.79
CA GLU A 18 -5.35 -7.47 24.79
C GLU A 18 -5.09 -8.51 23.70
N GLN A 19 -5.08 -9.78 24.06
CA GLN A 19 -4.99 -10.88 23.09
C GLN A 19 -6.31 -10.98 22.33
N VAL A 20 -6.26 -10.95 21.00
CA VAL A 20 -7.44 -11.12 20.15
C VAL A 20 -7.73 -12.62 20.03
N SER A 21 -8.93 -13.06 20.40
CA SER A 21 -9.31 -14.47 20.29
C SER A 21 -9.68 -14.86 18.85
N LEU A 22 -9.53 -16.13 18.51
CA LEU A 22 -9.97 -16.64 17.19
C LEU A 22 -11.46 -16.39 16.94
N GLN A 23 -12.29 -16.53 17.98
CA GLN A 23 -13.72 -16.22 17.89
C GLN A 23 -13.97 -14.75 17.57
N ALA A 24 -13.25 -13.82 18.19
CA ALA A 24 -13.36 -12.38 17.91
C ALA A 24 -12.96 -12.03 16.47
N ILE A 25 -12.01 -12.76 15.90
CA ILE A 25 -11.58 -12.55 14.51
C ILE A 25 -12.70 -12.92 13.54
N VAL A 26 -13.35 -14.07 13.75
CA VAL A 26 -14.35 -14.62 12.81
C VAL A 26 -15.78 -14.15 13.07
N THR A 27 -16.08 -13.55 14.21
CA THR A 27 -17.42 -12.99 14.48
C THR A 27 -17.60 -11.67 13.72
N PRO A 28 -18.59 -11.56 12.80
CA PRO A 28 -18.69 -10.43 11.88
C PRO A 28 -18.84 -9.06 12.55
N SER A 29 -19.64 -8.96 13.61
CA SER A 29 -19.89 -7.72 14.36
C SER A 29 -18.71 -7.25 15.22
N THR A 30 -17.68 -8.07 15.41
CA THR A 30 -16.61 -7.74 16.34
C THR A 30 -15.69 -6.65 15.80
N THR A 31 -15.55 -5.58 16.59
CA THR A 31 -14.53 -4.53 16.41
C THR A 31 -13.28 -4.86 17.21
N ILE A 32 -12.11 -4.73 16.58
CA ILE A 32 -10.81 -4.96 17.22
C ILE A 32 -10.30 -3.62 17.76
N LEU A 33 -9.81 -3.61 19.01
CA LEU A 33 -9.26 -2.42 19.67
C LEU A 33 -7.75 -2.52 19.88
N LYS A 34 -7.08 -1.37 19.81
CA LYS A 34 -5.68 -1.18 20.19
C LYS A 34 -5.56 0.14 20.95
N ASP A 35 -5.02 0.11 22.16
CA ASP A 35 -4.82 1.30 22.99
C ASP A 35 -6.10 2.16 23.12
N GLY A 36 -7.25 1.50 23.23
CA GLY A 36 -8.57 2.13 23.28
C GLY A 36 -9.10 2.70 21.96
N ARG A 37 -8.40 2.49 20.84
CA ARG A 37 -8.79 2.94 19.50
C ARG A 37 -9.23 1.76 18.63
N VAL A 38 -10.22 2.00 17.78
CA VAL A 38 -10.67 1.02 16.80
C VAL A 38 -9.60 0.82 15.75
N VAL A 39 -9.25 -0.44 15.50
CA VAL A 39 -8.41 -0.85 14.39
C VAL A 39 -9.30 -1.08 13.18
N THR A 40 -9.20 -0.19 12.19
CA THR A 40 -9.90 -0.34 10.91
C THR A 40 -9.14 -1.31 10.01
N PHE A 41 -9.86 -1.87 9.05
CA PHE A 41 -9.30 -2.56 7.89
C PHE A 41 -9.93 -2.00 6.63
N ALA A 42 -9.24 -2.08 5.51
CA ALA A 42 -9.68 -1.48 4.26
C ALA A 42 -9.76 -2.48 3.10
N VAL A 43 -10.74 -2.28 2.22
CA VAL A 43 -10.73 -2.86 0.88
C VAL A 43 -10.28 -1.79 -0.10
N HIS A 44 -9.44 -2.18 -1.06
CA HIS A 44 -8.82 -1.27 -2.02
C HIS A 44 -8.08 -0.12 -1.33
N GLY A 45 -7.44 -0.32 -0.18
CA GLY A 45 -6.65 0.73 0.49
C GLY A 45 -7.43 1.84 1.19
N PHE A 46 -8.61 2.17 0.68
CA PHE A 46 -9.29 3.44 0.98
C PHE A 46 -10.70 3.26 1.56
N ILE A 47 -11.31 2.09 1.37
CA ILE A 47 -12.68 1.85 1.83
C ILE A 47 -12.58 1.12 3.17
N GLU A 48 -12.67 1.89 4.24
CA GLU A 48 -12.44 1.43 5.60
C GLU A 48 -13.70 0.86 6.26
N PHE A 49 -13.47 -0.17 7.09
CA PHE A 49 -14.47 -0.86 7.87
C PHE A 49 -13.96 -1.09 9.29
N LYS A 50 -14.87 -1.10 10.26
CA LYS A 50 -14.58 -1.42 11.67
C LYS A 50 -14.89 -2.87 12.01
N SER A 51 -15.72 -3.53 11.21
CA SER A 51 -16.17 -4.91 11.40
C SER A 51 -16.49 -5.57 10.05
N LEU A 52 -16.48 -6.91 9.97
CA LEU A 52 -16.85 -7.61 8.73
C LEU A 52 -18.34 -7.47 8.42
N ALA A 53 -19.18 -7.26 9.45
CA ALA A 53 -20.59 -6.96 9.25
C ALA A 53 -20.80 -5.67 8.44
N GLU A 54 -19.95 -4.66 8.61
CA GLU A 54 -19.99 -3.42 7.80
C GLU A 54 -19.55 -3.66 6.35
N LEU A 55 -18.69 -4.65 6.10
CA LEU A 55 -18.22 -5.00 4.76
C LEU A 55 -19.31 -5.68 3.91
N PHE A 56 -20.21 -6.47 4.50
CA PHE A 56 -21.17 -7.25 3.71
C PHE A 56 -22.13 -6.38 2.87
N PRO A 57 -22.77 -5.32 3.41
CA PRO A 57 -23.59 -4.41 2.60
C PRO A 57 -22.77 -3.72 1.50
N TYR A 58 -21.49 -3.42 1.76
CA TYR A 58 -20.61 -2.87 0.74
C TYR A 58 -20.41 -3.87 -0.41
N ILE A 59 -20.13 -5.15 -0.13
CA ILE A 59 -20.02 -6.19 -1.14
C ILE A 59 -21.31 -6.27 -1.98
N GLU A 60 -22.47 -6.29 -1.33
CA GLU A 60 -23.76 -6.29 -2.02
C GLU A 60 -23.90 -5.08 -2.95
N SER A 61 -23.54 -3.88 -2.49
CA SER A 61 -23.58 -2.67 -3.31
C SER A 61 -22.66 -2.77 -4.53
N GLN A 62 -21.45 -3.33 -4.38
CA GLN A 62 -20.48 -3.46 -5.47
C GLN A 62 -20.93 -4.47 -6.53
N THR A 63 -21.51 -5.60 -6.11
CA THR A 63 -22.04 -6.60 -7.04
C THR A 63 -23.21 -6.10 -7.88
N ARG A 64 -23.91 -5.07 -7.40
CA ARG A 64 -25.08 -4.46 -8.09
C ARG A 64 -24.77 -3.10 -8.70
N ARG A 65 -23.52 -2.64 -8.64
CA ARG A 65 -23.11 -1.30 -9.05
C ARG A 65 -23.37 -1.03 -10.53
N TRP A 66 -23.13 -2.03 -11.38
CA TRP A 66 -23.25 -1.89 -12.83
C TRP A 66 -24.49 -2.64 -13.36
N PRO A 67 -25.40 -1.96 -14.07
CA PRO A 67 -26.63 -2.56 -14.58
C PRO A 67 -26.37 -3.59 -15.68
N ALA A 68 -27.27 -4.57 -15.83
CA ALA A 68 -27.08 -5.77 -16.66
C ALA A 68 -26.76 -5.53 -18.16
N ASN A 69 -27.06 -4.34 -18.70
CA ASN A 69 -26.72 -3.98 -20.09
C ASN A 69 -25.33 -3.32 -20.13
N GLY A 70 -24.28 -4.14 -20.01
CA GLY A 70 -22.87 -3.70 -19.97
C GLY A 70 -22.19 -3.86 -18.60
N GLY A 71 -22.93 -4.34 -17.60
CA GLY A 71 -22.44 -4.72 -16.27
C GLY A 71 -21.93 -6.16 -16.18
N LEU A 72 -21.81 -6.65 -14.95
CA LEU A 72 -21.29 -7.99 -14.64
C LEU A 72 -22.38 -9.05 -14.78
N ASP A 73 -22.02 -10.20 -15.36
CA ASP A 73 -22.88 -11.38 -15.32
C ASP A 73 -22.93 -12.00 -13.90
N HIS A 74 -23.83 -12.97 -13.69
CA HIS A 74 -24.00 -13.59 -12.37
C HIS A 74 -22.73 -14.30 -11.85
N ALA A 75 -21.96 -14.95 -12.72
CA ALA A 75 -20.73 -15.62 -12.31
C ALA A 75 -19.64 -14.59 -11.95
N GLU A 76 -19.58 -13.48 -12.67
CA GLU A 76 -18.70 -12.35 -12.38
C GLU A 76 -19.07 -11.64 -11.08
N GLN A 77 -20.37 -11.46 -10.81
CA GLN A 77 -20.86 -10.91 -9.54
C GLN A 77 -20.47 -11.81 -8.35
N GLN A 78 -20.65 -13.14 -8.49
CA GLN A 78 -20.23 -14.09 -7.46
C GLN A 78 -18.71 -14.11 -7.26
N ARG A 79 -17.94 -13.98 -8.35
CA ARG A 79 -16.47 -13.88 -8.27
C ARG A 79 -16.07 -12.60 -7.53
N LEU A 80 -16.63 -11.45 -7.91
CA LEU A 80 -16.39 -10.18 -7.25
C LEU A 80 -16.73 -10.23 -5.76
N ALA A 81 -17.87 -10.82 -5.40
CA ALA A 81 -18.28 -10.96 -4.00
C ALA A 81 -17.25 -11.74 -3.17
N ARG A 82 -16.76 -12.86 -3.72
CA ARG A 82 -15.72 -13.68 -3.07
C ARG A 82 -14.38 -12.95 -2.98
N GLU A 83 -13.98 -12.25 -4.04
CA GLU A 83 -12.73 -11.47 -4.07
C GLU A 83 -12.75 -10.34 -3.03
N LEU A 84 -13.84 -9.59 -2.93
CA LEU A 84 -14.00 -8.53 -1.92
C LEU A 84 -14.06 -9.11 -0.51
N LEU A 85 -14.76 -10.23 -0.31
CA LEU A 85 -14.82 -10.90 0.98
C LEU A 85 -13.44 -11.40 1.43
N ARG A 86 -12.71 -12.09 0.54
CA ARG A 86 -11.34 -12.54 0.80
C ARG A 86 -10.44 -11.34 1.10
N GLY A 87 -10.47 -10.30 0.26
CA GLY A 87 -9.66 -9.09 0.46
C GLY A 87 -9.96 -8.37 1.77
N GLY A 88 -11.22 -8.35 2.21
CA GLY A 88 -11.61 -7.80 3.51
C GLY A 88 -11.19 -8.66 4.69
N ILE A 89 -11.33 -9.99 4.61
CA ILE A 89 -10.82 -10.92 5.64
C ILE A 89 -9.30 -10.81 5.74
N GLU A 90 -8.60 -10.81 4.61
CA GLU A 90 -7.16 -10.60 4.55
C GLU A 90 -6.82 -9.30 5.28
N SER A 91 -7.37 -8.16 4.83
CA SER A 91 -7.13 -6.82 5.41
C SER A 91 -7.35 -6.77 6.93
N ARG A 92 -8.39 -7.45 7.42
CA ARG A 92 -8.69 -7.56 8.85
C ARG A 92 -7.60 -8.29 9.64
N VAL A 93 -7.02 -9.35 9.08
CA VAL A 93 -6.15 -10.23 9.86
C VAL A 93 -4.71 -9.75 9.89
N VAL A 94 -4.14 -9.24 8.79
CA VAL A 94 -2.74 -8.74 8.81
C VAL A 94 -2.66 -7.24 9.09
N SER A 95 -3.59 -6.74 9.91
CA SER A 95 -3.82 -5.32 10.22
C SER A 95 -2.58 -4.40 10.16
N MET A 96 -2.80 -3.21 9.61
CA MET A 96 -1.83 -2.10 9.53
C MET A 96 -1.37 -1.52 10.86
N ALA A 97 -2.10 -1.77 11.94
CA ALA A 97 -1.73 -1.26 13.26
C ALA A 97 -0.77 -2.22 13.99
N ASP A 98 -1.00 -3.53 13.87
CA ASP A 98 -0.12 -4.61 14.34
C ASP A 98 -0.59 -5.99 13.83
N GLU A 99 0.32 -6.97 13.83
CA GLU A 99 0.09 -8.31 13.26
C GLU A 99 -0.63 -9.28 14.23
N ARG A 100 -1.23 -8.81 15.34
CA ARG A 100 -1.85 -9.70 16.35
C ARG A 100 -3.02 -10.53 15.82
N PRO A 101 -3.95 -9.99 15.00
CA PRO A 101 -5.03 -10.82 14.46
C PRO A 101 -4.50 -11.91 13.52
N LEU A 102 -3.41 -11.63 12.80
CA LEU A 102 -2.72 -12.61 11.95
C LEU A 102 -2.10 -13.69 12.82
N GLU A 103 -1.34 -13.31 13.86
CA GLU A 103 -0.75 -14.23 14.82
C GLU A 103 -1.81 -15.18 15.38
N ALA A 104 -2.90 -14.62 15.91
CA ALA A 104 -4.00 -15.41 16.44
C ALA A 104 -4.64 -16.33 15.38
N LEU A 105 -4.73 -15.92 14.11
CA LEU A 105 -5.23 -16.79 13.05
C LEU A 105 -4.28 -17.95 12.73
N ILE A 106 -2.97 -17.69 12.64
CA ILE A 106 -1.98 -18.69 12.19
C ILE A 106 -1.53 -19.65 13.30
N THR A 107 -1.62 -19.25 14.57
CA THR A 107 -1.27 -20.12 15.70
C THR A 107 -2.32 -21.20 15.97
N HIS A 108 -3.53 -21.07 15.41
CA HIS A 108 -4.58 -22.08 15.50
C HIS A 108 -4.57 -23.01 14.29
N THR A 109 -5.02 -24.24 14.51
CA THR A 109 -5.24 -25.24 13.47
C THR A 109 -6.44 -24.86 12.60
N SER A 110 -6.53 -25.46 11.42
CA SER A 110 -7.70 -25.27 10.55
C SER A 110 -8.98 -25.86 11.17
N GLU A 111 -8.85 -26.85 12.06
CA GLU A 111 -10.00 -27.43 12.77
C GLU A 111 -10.54 -26.47 13.84
N GLU A 112 -9.67 -25.85 14.62
CA GLU A 112 -10.07 -24.81 15.58
C GLU A 112 -10.72 -23.61 14.88
N LEU A 113 -10.22 -23.22 13.69
CA LEU A 113 -10.86 -22.20 12.87
C LEU A 113 -12.24 -22.62 12.37
N ARG A 114 -12.41 -23.85 11.89
CA ARG A 114 -13.72 -24.40 11.51
C ARG A 114 -14.69 -24.40 12.68
N GLN A 115 -14.21 -24.78 13.87
CA GLN A 115 -15.02 -24.76 15.08
C GLN A 115 -15.44 -23.33 15.43
N ALA A 116 -14.53 -22.36 15.44
CA ALA A 116 -14.87 -20.95 15.70
C ALA A 116 -15.90 -20.41 14.68
N LEU A 117 -15.74 -20.76 13.40
CA LEU A 117 -16.68 -20.40 12.33
C LEU A 117 -18.06 -21.05 12.54
N ALA A 118 -18.13 -22.30 12.98
CA ALA A 118 -19.39 -22.99 13.28
C ALA A 118 -20.14 -22.40 14.50
N HIS A 119 -19.42 -21.71 15.38
CA HIS A 119 -20.00 -20.98 16.51
C HIS A 119 -20.53 -19.60 16.13
N VAL A 120 -20.20 -19.07 14.94
CA VAL A 120 -20.79 -17.81 14.44
C VAL A 120 -22.29 -18.01 14.22
N LYS A 121 -23.10 -17.19 14.91
CA LYS A 121 -24.57 -17.20 14.80
C LYS A 121 -25.12 -16.05 13.95
N GLU A 122 -24.27 -15.08 13.65
CA GLU A 122 -24.64 -13.94 12.81
C GLU A 122 -24.82 -14.35 11.35
N PRO A 123 -25.67 -13.65 10.58
CA PRO A 123 -25.76 -13.85 9.14
C PRO A 123 -24.40 -13.59 8.47
N VAL A 124 -23.96 -14.54 7.64
CA VAL A 124 -22.71 -14.44 6.88
C VAL A 124 -22.93 -14.82 5.42
N PRO A 125 -22.11 -14.31 4.48
CA PRO A 125 -22.14 -14.75 3.09
C PRO A 125 -21.86 -16.26 2.96
N PRO A 126 -22.41 -16.95 1.94
CA PRO A 126 -22.26 -18.41 1.80
C PRO A 126 -20.81 -18.92 1.79
N SER A 127 -19.85 -18.16 1.26
CA SER A 127 -18.43 -18.55 1.17
C SER A 127 -17.60 -18.12 2.38
N TYR A 128 -18.20 -17.55 3.43
CA TYR A 128 -17.48 -16.93 4.55
C TYR A 128 -16.44 -17.84 5.20
N ALA A 129 -16.83 -19.08 5.53
CA ALA A 129 -15.93 -20.05 6.14
C ALA A 129 -14.80 -20.48 5.20
N GLU A 130 -15.12 -20.68 3.92
CA GLU A 130 -14.15 -21.06 2.89
C GLU A 130 -13.09 -19.96 2.68
N GLU A 131 -13.51 -18.70 2.64
CA GLU A 131 -12.60 -17.58 2.46
C GLU A 131 -11.70 -17.38 3.68
N PHE A 132 -12.20 -17.55 4.91
CA PHE A 132 -11.35 -17.53 6.12
C PHE A 132 -10.27 -18.61 6.11
N LEU A 133 -10.64 -19.84 5.71
CA LEU A 133 -9.69 -20.94 5.60
C LEU A 133 -8.66 -20.67 4.50
N ALA A 134 -9.08 -20.11 3.36
CA ALA A 134 -8.16 -19.74 2.28
C ALA A 134 -7.16 -18.66 2.73
N VAL A 135 -7.61 -17.69 3.52
CA VAL A 135 -6.74 -16.66 4.11
C VAL A 135 -5.76 -17.26 5.12
N GLN A 136 -6.23 -18.12 6.03
CA GLN A 136 -5.34 -18.80 6.98
C GLN A 136 -4.28 -19.62 6.24
N GLU A 137 -4.69 -20.41 5.24
CA GLU A 137 -3.80 -21.25 4.46
C GLU A 137 -2.73 -20.43 3.74
N LYS A 138 -3.14 -19.35 3.06
CA LYS A 138 -2.23 -18.41 2.42
C LYS A 138 -1.16 -17.92 3.40
N TRP A 139 -1.57 -17.44 4.58
CA TRP A 139 -0.66 -16.83 5.55
C TRP A 139 0.19 -17.83 6.34
N LYS A 140 -0.24 -19.08 6.49
CA LYS A 140 0.63 -20.16 7.01
C LYS A 140 1.80 -20.46 6.09
N HIS A 141 1.62 -20.23 4.79
CA HIS A 141 2.61 -20.50 3.76
C HIS A 141 3.18 -19.24 3.09
N SER A 142 3.00 -18.08 3.74
CA SER A 142 3.48 -16.81 3.20
C SER A 142 4.11 -15.93 4.27
N LEU A 143 5.08 -15.14 3.85
CA LEU A 143 5.70 -14.10 4.66
C LEU A 143 5.28 -12.73 4.14
N ASN A 144 4.77 -11.86 5.02
CA ASN A 144 4.50 -10.48 4.67
C ASN A 144 5.83 -9.76 4.45
N CYS A 145 6.01 -9.20 3.26
CA CYS A 145 7.22 -8.48 2.87
C CYS A 145 7.03 -6.96 2.88
N TRP A 146 5.89 -6.44 3.35
CA TRP A 146 5.60 -5.00 3.33
C TRP A 146 5.01 -4.47 4.63
N SER A 147 5.16 -5.17 5.75
CA SER A 147 4.75 -4.58 7.03
C SER A 147 5.76 -3.53 7.51
N ALA A 148 5.26 -2.52 8.22
CA ALA A 148 6.03 -1.77 9.20
C ALA A 148 6.36 -2.64 10.43
N SER A 149 6.68 -3.93 10.21
CA SER A 149 6.80 -4.97 11.24
C SER A 149 7.67 -4.45 12.37
N PRO A 150 7.31 -4.69 13.64
CA PRO A 150 8.23 -4.45 14.74
C PRO A 150 9.41 -5.44 14.72
N SER A 151 9.31 -6.55 13.98
CA SER A 151 10.36 -7.57 13.86
C SER A 151 11.40 -7.21 12.81
N ILE A 152 12.69 -7.45 13.13
CA ILE A 152 13.81 -7.21 12.21
C ILE A 152 13.65 -7.98 10.88
N PRO A 153 13.29 -9.28 10.86
CA PRO A 153 13.09 -10.00 9.60
C PRO A 153 11.97 -9.43 8.72
N GLY A 154 10.85 -9.00 9.31
CA GLY A 154 9.76 -8.34 8.57
C GLY A 154 10.17 -6.98 8.03
N ARG A 155 10.95 -6.20 8.80
CA ARG A 155 11.50 -4.92 8.34
C ARG A 155 12.47 -5.08 7.18
N VAL A 156 13.42 -6.00 7.24
CA VAL A 156 14.47 -6.19 6.21
C VAL A 156 13.85 -6.49 4.82
N LEU A 157 12.69 -7.14 4.80
CA LEU A 157 11.96 -7.44 3.56
C LEU A 157 11.07 -6.29 3.07
N SER A 158 10.80 -5.30 3.93
CA SER A 158 10.01 -4.12 3.60
C SER A 158 10.77 -3.16 2.71
N ASN A 159 10.04 -2.57 1.76
CA ASN A 159 10.54 -1.52 0.90
C ASN A 159 10.97 -0.25 1.65
N TRP A 160 10.40 -0.06 2.84
CA TRP A 160 10.65 1.08 3.71
C TRP A 160 11.87 0.92 4.62
N TYR A 161 12.52 -0.25 4.59
CA TYR A 161 13.71 -0.47 5.41
C TYR A 161 14.80 0.54 5.07
N LEU A 162 15.13 1.37 6.04
CA LEU A 162 16.25 2.30 5.93
C LEU A 162 17.56 1.53 5.92
N ILE A 163 18.33 1.76 4.86
CA ILE A 163 19.66 1.26 4.59
C ILE A 163 20.61 2.38 5.01
N GLU A 164 21.17 2.26 6.21
CA GLU A 164 22.04 3.30 6.79
C GLU A 164 23.23 3.64 5.88
N GLU A 165 23.81 2.64 5.21
CA GLU A 165 24.92 2.80 4.26
C GLU A 165 24.49 3.49 2.96
N GLY A 166 23.19 3.57 2.70
CA GLY A 166 22.59 3.97 1.44
C GLY A 166 22.63 2.87 0.38
N ILE A 167 21.75 3.00 -0.61
CA ILE A 167 21.73 2.21 -1.84
C ILE A 167 22.06 3.14 -3.01
N GLN A 168 23.15 2.84 -3.72
CA GLN A 168 23.54 3.60 -4.91
C GLN A 168 22.77 3.07 -6.11
N LEU A 169 21.98 3.94 -6.74
CA LEU A 169 21.14 3.64 -7.90
C LEU A 169 21.22 4.81 -8.86
N TYR A 170 21.61 4.56 -10.11
CA TYR A 170 21.62 5.57 -11.18
C TYR A 170 22.37 6.85 -10.81
N GLY A 171 23.58 6.71 -10.26
CA GLY A 171 24.46 7.83 -9.91
C GLY A 171 24.06 8.63 -8.66
N ALA A 172 22.96 8.27 -7.99
CA ALA A 172 22.51 8.88 -6.75
C ALA A 172 22.41 7.86 -5.62
N THR A 173 22.41 8.34 -4.38
CA THR A 173 22.22 7.48 -3.20
C THR A 173 20.81 7.68 -2.64
N TYR A 174 20.21 6.60 -2.17
CA TYR A 174 18.90 6.55 -1.55
C TYR A 174 18.97 5.73 -0.27
N ASP A 175 17.96 5.82 0.60
CA ASP A 175 17.99 5.14 1.90
C ASP A 175 17.12 3.91 1.92
N SER A 176 16.25 3.77 0.94
CA SER A 176 15.44 2.60 0.79
C SER A 176 15.07 2.45 -0.68
N THR A 177 14.62 1.26 -1.03
CA THR A 177 14.05 1.01 -2.36
C THR A 177 12.76 1.80 -2.57
N GLU A 178 12.02 2.10 -1.50
CA GLU A 178 10.87 3.00 -1.50
C GLU A 178 11.26 4.45 -1.81
N HIS A 179 12.31 4.98 -1.17
CA HIS A 179 12.77 6.35 -1.42
C HIS A 179 13.18 6.52 -2.90
N PHE A 180 13.98 5.61 -3.46
CA PHE A 180 14.30 5.64 -4.89
C PHE A 180 13.03 5.66 -5.75
N TRP A 181 12.06 4.81 -5.39
CA TRP A 181 10.82 4.64 -6.13
C TRP A 181 10.02 5.94 -6.26
N GLN A 182 9.87 6.67 -5.16
CA GLN A 182 9.12 7.92 -5.17
C GLN A 182 9.87 9.04 -5.90
N ALA A 183 11.21 9.08 -5.78
CA ALA A 183 12.02 10.10 -6.42
C ALA A 183 12.02 10.00 -7.95
N VAL A 184 12.08 8.79 -8.53
CA VAL A 184 12.17 8.63 -9.99
C VAL A 184 10.87 8.98 -10.72
N LYS A 185 9.73 9.02 -10.03
CA LYS A 185 8.46 9.43 -10.63
C LYS A 185 8.45 10.89 -11.07
N TYR A 186 9.32 11.73 -10.53
CA TYR A 186 9.46 13.13 -10.93
C TYR A 186 10.54 13.31 -11.98
N HIS A 187 10.26 13.98 -13.10
CA HIS A 187 11.32 14.41 -14.02
C HIS A 187 12.36 15.31 -13.31
N PRO A 188 13.66 15.25 -13.63
CA PRO A 188 14.69 16.06 -12.97
C PRO A 188 14.43 17.57 -12.99
N GLU A 189 13.77 18.07 -14.03
CA GLU A 189 13.44 19.49 -14.17
C GLU A 189 12.17 19.92 -13.41
N MET A 190 11.40 18.98 -12.85
CA MET A 190 10.18 19.31 -12.12
C MET A 190 10.50 20.08 -10.85
N THR A 191 10.02 21.32 -10.73
CA THR A 191 10.24 22.18 -9.57
C THR A 191 9.06 22.18 -8.61
N VAL A 192 9.29 22.59 -7.36
CA VAL A 192 8.21 22.79 -6.36
C VAL A 192 7.16 23.80 -6.85
N ALA A 193 7.58 24.86 -7.56
CA ALA A 193 6.64 25.78 -8.22
C ALA A 193 5.78 25.05 -9.26
N GLY A 194 6.39 24.22 -10.11
CA GLY A 194 5.68 23.45 -11.12
C GLY A 194 4.65 22.49 -10.51
N LEU A 195 4.97 21.84 -9.39
CA LEU A 195 4.04 21.00 -8.63
C LEU A 195 2.88 21.82 -8.03
N THR A 196 3.19 23.00 -7.47
CA THR A 196 2.19 23.89 -6.86
C THR A 196 1.20 24.43 -7.91
N GLU A 197 1.69 24.75 -9.11
CA GLU A 197 0.84 25.14 -10.24
C GLU A 197 -0.09 23.98 -10.66
N LEU A 198 0.44 22.77 -10.80
CA LEU A 198 -0.37 21.58 -11.14
C LEU A 198 -1.45 21.32 -10.08
N LEU A 199 -1.10 21.35 -8.78
CA LEU A 199 -2.08 21.22 -7.69
C LEU A 199 -3.18 22.28 -7.79
N SER A 200 -2.83 23.52 -8.14
CA SER A 200 -3.80 24.59 -8.33
C SER A 200 -4.73 24.32 -9.51
N LEU A 201 -4.21 23.81 -10.62
CA LEU A 201 -5.04 23.40 -11.76
C LEU A 201 -6.00 22.26 -11.39
N LEU A 202 -5.53 21.25 -10.65
CA LEU A 202 -6.38 20.15 -10.21
C LEU A 202 -7.48 20.63 -9.26
N GLU A 203 -7.19 21.55 -8.34
CA GLU A 203 -8.18 22.05 -7.37
C GLU A 203 -9.32 22.85 -8.02
N HIS A 204 -9.07 23.54 -9.15
CA HIS A 204 -10.08 24.34 -9.85
C HIS A 204 -10.95 23.50 -10.82
N ARG A 205 -10.68 22.21 -10.95
CA ARG A 205 -11.41 21.32 -11.86
C ARG A 205 -12.47 20.52 -11.10
N ASP A 206 -13.67 20.43 -11.68
CA ASP A 206 -14.66 19.43 -11.23
C ASP A 206 -14.28 18.03 -11.74
N TRP A 207 -13.93 17.15 -10.81
CA TRP A 207 -13.55 15.77 -11.09
C TRP A 207 -14.72 14.80 -11.16
N SER A 208 -15.92 15.22 -10.77
CA SER A 208 -17.08 14.32 -10.66
C SER A 208 -17.41 13.61 -11.98
N PRO A 209 -17.46 14.29 -13.15
CA PRO A 209 -17.71 13.61 -14.42
C PRO A 209 -16.57 12.68 -14.84
N TRP A 210 -15.32 13.08 -14.56
CA TRP A 210 -14.13 12.31 -14.92
C TRP A 210 -14.04 11.03 -14.10
N LEU A 211 -14.25 11.11 -12.78
CA LEU A 211 -14.32 9.96 -11.88
C LEU A 211 -15.52 9.09 -12.23
N GLY A 212 -16.69 9.68 -12.50
CA GLY A 212 -17.91 8.94 -12.88
C GLY A 212 -17.73 8.04 -14.10
N ARG A 213 -16.89 8.43 -15.06
CA ARG A 213 -16.52 7.57 -16.20
C ARG A 213 -15.71 6.34 -15.78
N LEU A 214 -14.72 6.50 -14.90
CA LEU A 214 -13.92 5.38 -14.41
C LEU A 214 -14.79 4.45 -13.54
N ASP A 215 -15.68 5.05 -12.77
CA ASP A 215 -16.61 4.39 -11.88
C ASP A 215 -17.66 3.54 -12.62
N GLY A 216 -18.18 4.09 -13.72
CA GLY A 216 -19.33 3.55 -14.44
C GLY A 216 -19.04 2.38 -15.37
N ASP A 217 -17.77 2.08 -15.67
CA ASP A 217 -17.37 0.94 -16.51
C ASP A 217 -16.65 -0.13 -15.66
N PRO A 218 -17.24 -1.32 -15.45
CA PRO A 218 -16.61 -2.38 -14.67
C PRO A 218 -15.27 -2.85 -15.26
N ARG A 219 -15.08 -2.71 -16.58
CA ARG A 219 -13.83 -3.09 -17.26
C ARG A 219 -12.70 -2.10 -16.97
N ILE A 220 -13.03 -0.88 -16.55
CA ILE A 220 -12.06 0.11 -16.08
C ILE A 220 -11.89 -0.03 -14.58
N TYR A 221 -12.99 0.00 -13.82
CA TYR A 221 -12.95 0.02 -12.36
C TYR A 221 -12.32 -1.25 -11.78
N LEU A 222 -12.82 -2.45 -12.10
CA LEU A 222 -12.40 -3.68 -11.41
C LEU A 222 -10.88 -3.96 -11.49
N PRO A 223 -10.22 -3.88 -12.66
CA PRO A 223 -8.78 -4.09 -12.72
C PRO A 223 -7.97 -2.96 -12.05
N ASN A 224 -8.58 -1.80 -11.80
CA ASN A 224 -7.90 -0.60 -11.28
C ASN A 224 -8.52 -0.06 -9.98
N ALA A 225 -9.31 -0.87 -9.26
CA ALA A 225 -10.18 -0.36 -8.19
C ALA A 225 -9.39 0.42 -7.13
N TYR A 226 -8.21 -0.09 -6.78
CA TYR A 226 -7.28 0.59 -5.89
C TYR A 226 -6.83 1.96 -6.40
N ALA A 227 -6.42 2.07 -7.67
CA ALA A 227 -6.01 3.33 -8.28
C ALA A 227 -7.17 4.33 -8.42
N VAL A 228 -8.39 3.83 -8.70
CA VAL A 228 -9.59 4.67 -8.79
C VAL A 228 -9.97 5.22 -7.42
N GLU A 229 -9.95 4.40 -6.36
CA GLU A 229 -10.24 4.86 -5.00
C GLU A 229 -9.13 5.80 -4.47
N PHE A 230 -7.87 5.53 -4.80
CA PHE A 230 -6.76 6.45 -4.57
C PHE A 230 -7.01 7.82 -5.21
N LEU A 231 -7.43 7.85 -6.48
CA LEU A 231 -7.75 9.09 -7.20
C LEU A 231 -8.95 9.80 -6.58
N ARG A 232 -10.00 9.06 -6.20
CA ARG A 232 -11.19 9.61 -5.53
C ARG A 232 -10.80 10.34 -4.23
N TYR A 233 -9.92 9.73 -3.44
CA TYR A 233 -9.38 10.33 -2.22
C TYR A 233 -8.45 11.52 -2.52
N SER A 234 -7.52 11.36 -3.45
CA SER A 234 -6.44 12.33 -3.71
C SER A 234 -6.88 13.57 -4.48
N LEU A 235 -7.96 13.47 -5.27
CA LEU A 235 -8.57 14.60 -5.99
C LEU A 235 -9.57 15.38 -5.14
N ALA A 236 -9.86 14.93 -3.91
CA ALA A 236 -10.71 15.68 -2.99
C ALA A 236 -10.07 17.05 -2.67
N PRO A 237 -10.85 18.15 -2.62
CA PRO A 237 -10.31 19.48 -2.37
C PRO A 237 -9.47 19.57 -1.10
N GLU A 238 -9.86 18.87 -0.04
CA GLU A 238 -9.14 18.81 1.23
C GLU A 238 -7.75 18.20 1.06
N ARG A 239 -7.64 17.13 0.26
CA ARG A 239 -6.37 16.42 0.04
C ARG A 239 -5.44 17.20 -0.88
N LEU A 240 -5.96 17.86 -1.91
CA LEU A 240 -5.19 18.78 -2.77
C LEU A 240 -4.62 19.96 -1.96
N ARG A 241 -5.43 20.56 -1.07
CA ARG A 241 -4.95 21.60 -0.14
C ARG A 241 -3.92 21.06 0.84
N TRP A 242 -4.10 19.84 1.33
CA TRP A 242 -3.12 19.18 2.19
C TRP A 242 -1.75 19.07 1.51
N PHE A 243 -1.68 18.55 0.27
CA PHE A 243 -0.41 18.48 -0.48
C PHE A 243 0.27 19.84 -0.62
N ARG A 244 -0.50 20.88 -0.98
CA ARG A 244 0.04 22.25 -1.10
C ARG A 244 0.62 22.76 0.21
N ASN A 245 -0.08 22.51 1.32
CA ASN A 245 0.36 22.94 2.64
C ASN A 245 1.62 22.20 3.10
N GLU A 246 1.71 20.88 2.86
CA GLU A 246 2.92 20.12 3.20
C GLU A 246 4.13 20.59 2.38
N LEU A 247 3.98 20.82 1.06
CA LEU A 247 5.07 21.38 0.24
C LEU A 247 5.58 22.73 0.79
N GLY A 248 4.72 23.52 1.45
CA GLY A 248 5.09 24.79 2.08
C GLY A 248 5.79 24.68 3.45
N ARG A 249 5.83 23.50 4.09
CA ARG A 249 6.33 23.32 5.47
C ARG A 249 7.81 22.97 5.59
N HIS A 250 8.45 22.53 4.51
CA HIS A 250 9.82 21.98 4.56
C HIS A 250 10.93 22.95 4.12
N ASP A 251 10.73 24.27 4.28
CA ASP A 251 11.67 25.32 3.84
C ASP A 251 12.11 25.15 2.37
N LEU A 252 11.18 24.65 1.54
CA LEU A 252 11.42 24.41 0.12
C LEU A 252 11.32 25.72 -0.65
N ARG A 253 12.24 25.92 -1.58
CA ARG A 253 12.19 27.05 -2.50
C ARG A 253 11.35 26.68 -3.73
N ALA A 254 10.69 27.67 -4.31
CA ALA A 254 9.94 27.52 -5.55
C ALA A 254 10.78 26.91 -6.69
N SER A 255 12.07 27.22 -6.73
CA SER A 255 13.04 26.73 -7.71
C SER A 255 13.65 25.37 -7.38
N ASP A 256 13.36 24.79 -6.20
CA ASP A 256 13.91 23.49 -5.83
C ASP A 256 13.32 22.40 -6.74
N HIS A 257 14.17 21.48 -7.18
CA HIS A 257 13.78 20.36 -8.03
C HIS A 257 13.32 19.16 -7.19
N ALA A 258 12.12 18.65 -7.45
CA ALA A 258 11.44 17.63 -6.67
C ALA A 258 12.27 16.34 -6.50
N ARG A 259 12.91 15.86 -7.57
CA ARG A 259 13.79 14.68 -7.50
C ARG A 259 15.05 14.97 -6.68
N SER A 260 15.68 16.12 -6.90
CA SER A 260 16.97 16.47 -6.26
C SER A 260 16.85 16.70 -4.76
N ILE A 261 15.70 17.17 -4.26
CA ILE A 261 15.49 17.38 -2.81
C ILE A 261 15.20 16.08 -2.05
N GLN A 262 14.80 15.02 -2.74
CA GLN A 262 14.62 13.68 -2.17
C GLN A 262 16.00 12.98 -2.06
N GLN A 263 16.83 13.04 -3.11
CA GLN A 263 18.13 12.36 -3.17
C GLN A 263 19.03 12.58 -1.94
N ARG A 264 19.69 11.49 -1.49
CA ARG A 264 20.68 11.56 -0.42
C ARG A 264 21.96 12.24 -0.91
N GLY A 265 22.14 13.48 -0.48
CA GLY A 265 23.42 14.21 -0.56
C GLY A 265 24.23 14.11 0.74
N GLY A 266 25.19 15.01 0.94
CA GLY A 266 25.95 15.14 2.20
C GLY A 266 25.18 15.82 3.35
N LYS A 267 23.84 15.92 3.28
CA LYS A 267 22.99 16.59 4.27
C LYS A 267 22.05 15.60 4.96
N PRO A 268 21.61 15.86 6.20
CA PRO A 268 20.54 15.09 6.85
C PRO A 268 19.25 15.12 6.04
N PHE A 269 18.44 14.07 6.19
CA PHE A 269 17.16 13.93 5.50
C PHE A 269 16.21 15.06 5.84
N ARG A 270 15.54 15.56 4.81
CA ARG A 270 14.49 16.57 4.94
C ARG A 270 13.13 15.94 5.27
N PHE A 271 12.93 14.68 4.91
CA PHE A 271 11.69 13.95 5.04
C PHE A 271 11.91 12.59 5.73
N SER A 272 10.94 12.17 6.52
CA SER A 272 10.84 10.81 7.04
C SER A 272 10.41 9.84 5.94
N ALA A 273 10.66 8.54 6.12
CA ALA A 273 10.20 7.50 5.19
C ALA A 273 8.68 7.56 4.93
N TYR A 274 7.90 7.98 5.93
CA TYR A 274 6.46 8.18 5.79
C TYR A 274 6.14 9.38 4.88
N GLU A 275 6.85 10.50 5.03
CA GLU A 275 6.66 11.68 4.18
C GLU A 275 7.12 11.41 2.74
N GLU A 276 8.23 10.68 2.53
CA GLU A 276 8.65 10.25 1.19
C GLU A 276 7.53 9.51 0.45
N LYS A 277 6.80 8.66 1.14
CA LYS A 277 5.64 7.98 0.55
C LYS A 277 4.43 8.89 0.41
N VAL A 278 3.93 9.43 1.51
CA VAL A 278 2.57 10.02 1.58
C VAL A 278 2.53 11.45 1.03
N LEU A 279 3.65 12.16 1.02
CA LEU A 279 3.77 13.45 0.34
C LEU A 279 4.28 13.25 -1.08
N TRP A 280 5.50 12.76 -1.27
CA TRP A 280 6.13 12.70 -2.58
C TRP A 280 5.59 11.57 -3.45
N GLY A 281 5.44 10.38 -2.89
CA GLY A 281 4.90 9.24 -3.64
C GLY A 281 3.46 9.44 -4.11
N ASP A 282 2.55 9.69 -3.17
CA ASP A 282 1.13 9.91 -3.49
C ASP A 282 0.95 11.09 -4.47
N LEU A 283 1.72 12.17 -4.31
CA LEU A 283 1.59 13.33 -5.21
C LEU A 283 2.04 12.98 -6.64
N ALA A 284 3.12 12.21 -6.78
CA ALA A 284 3.55 11.74 -8.10
C ALA A 284 2.52 10.77 -8.71
N ASP A 285 2.02 9.82 -7.92
CA ASP A 285 1.03 8.84 -8.34
C ASP A 285 -0.26 9.52 -8.79
N LEU A 286 -0.70 10.56 -8.08
CA LEU A 286 -1.83 11.39 -8.48
C LEU A 286 -1.67 11.93 -9.92
N PHE A 287 -0.54 12.56 -10.23
CA PHE A 287 -0.32 13.14 -11.54
C PHE A 287 -0.20 12.08 -12.65
N HIS A 288 0.58 11.02 -12.42
CA HIS A 288 0.75 9.94 -13.40
C HIS A 288 -0.56 9.18 -13.66
N LEU A 289 -1.37 8.94 -12.63
CA LEU A 289 -2.65 8.25 -12.78
C LEU A 289 -3.70 9.14 -13.45
N VAL A 290 -3.75 10.44 -13.14
CA VAL A 290 -4.62 11.38 -13.87
C VAL A 290 -4.23 11.40 -15.34
N TYR A 291 -2.95 11.40 -15.68
CA TYR A 291 -2.51 11.28 -17.08
C TYR A 291 -2.96 9.95 -17.70
N THR A 292 -2.69 8.84 -17.01
CA THR A 292 -2.93 7.47 -17.50
C THR A 292 -4.40 7.22 -17.79
N PHE A 293 -5.29 7.67 -16.90
CA PHE A 293 -6.73 7.45 -17.04
C PHE A 293 -7.43 8.52 -17.87
N SER A 294 -6.83 9.69 -18.09
CA SER A 294 -7.41 10.73 -18.94
C SER A 294 -7.46 10.31 -20.41
N ALA A 295 -8.57 10.62 -21.08
CA ALA A 295 -8.70 10.37 -22.51
C ALA A 295 -7.69 11.22 -23.32
N PRO A 296 -7.26 10.80 -24.52
CA PRO A 296 -6.29 11.53 -25.34
C PRO A 296 -6.63 13.01 -25.58
N GLU A 297 -7.92 13.32 -25.69
CA GLU A 297 -8.48 14.64 -25.94
C GLU A 297 -8.67 15.51 -24.69
N ASP A 298 -8.49 14.96 -23.49
CA ASP A 298 -8.62 15.72 -22.25
C ASP A 298 -7.47 16.72 -22.11
N PRO A 299 -7.72 18.04 -21.99
CA PRO A 299 -6.67 19.05 -21.90
C PRO A 299 -5.70 18.84 -20.73
N ILE A 300 -6.14 18.19 -19.64
CA ILE A 300 -5.23 17.89 -18.52
C ILE A 300 -4.13 16.92 -18.93
N ARG A 301 -4.41 16.02 -19.87
CA ARG A 301 -3.44 15.03 -20.34
C ARG A 301 -2.26 15.71 -21.02
N LYS A 302 -2.53 16.71 -21.86
CA LYS A 302 -1.47 17.54 -22.47
C LYS A 302 -0.70 18.32 -21.41
N THR A 303 -1.41 18.94 -20.47
CA THR A 303 -0.78 19.71 -19.37
C THR A 303 0.18 18.86 -18.55
N LEU A 304 -0.21 17.63 -18.23
CA LEU A 304 0.61 16.68 -17.48
C LEU A 304 1.79 16.16 -18.32
N ALA A 305 1.60 15.90 -19.62
CA ALA A 305 2.69 15.50 -20.51
C ALA A 305 3.73 16.62 -20.70
N ASP A 306 3.30 17.87 -20.86
CA ASP A 306 4.19 19.04 -20.94
C ASP A 306 4.98 19.25 -19.62
N ARG A 307 4.56 18.57 -18.55
CA ARG A 307 5.21 18.53 -17.23
C ARG A 307 5.83 17.16 -16.92
N HIS A 308 5.98 16.29 -17.92
CA HIS A 308 6.64 14.98 -17.84
C HIS A 308 5.98 13.95 -16.90
N PHE A 309 4.67 14.04 -16.70
CA PHE A 309 3.87 13.01 -16.01
C PHE A 309 3.21 12.01 -16.98
N ASP A 310 3.66 11.98 -18.23
CA ASP A 310 3.27 10.97 -19.23
C ASP A 310 4.10 9.68 -19.15
N ALA A 311 5.25 9.74 -18.47
CA ALA A 311 6.20 8.66 -18.32
C ALA A 311 7.15 8.90 -17.14
N VAL A 312 7.83 7.83 -16.72
CA VAL A 312 8.98 7.89 -15.84
C VAL A 312 10.25 8.01 -16.67
N TYR A 313 11.06 9.01 -16.35
CA TYR A 313 12.29 9.37 -17.05
C TYR A 313 13.50 9.05 -16.18
N LEU A 314 14.33 8.11 -16.60
CA LEU A 314 15.52 7.69 -15.87
C LEU A 314 16.68 7.50 -16.83
N ASP A 315 17.75 8.26 -16.63
CA ASP A 315 18.83 8.45 -17.59
C ASP A 315 18.27 8.76 -19.00
N GLU A 316 18.63 7.97 -20.01
CA GLU A 316 18.14 8.10 -21.39
C GLU A 316 16.82 7.36 -21.64
N SER A 317 16.28 6.67 -20.62
CA SER A 317 15.08 5.85 -20.75
C SER A 317 13.80 6.62 -20.42
N ARG A 318 12.80 6.46 -21.30
CA ARG A 318 11.41 6.88 -21.06
C ARG A 318 10.53 5.64 -20.95
N MET A 319 9.97 5.40 -19.77
CA MET A 319 9.10 4.25 -19.50
C MET A 319 7.70 4.74 -19.15
N GLY A 320 6.66 4.21 -19.81
CA GLY A 320 5.29 4.54 -19.41
C GLY A 320 5.06 4.20 -17.93
N PHE A 321 4.31 5.03 -17.22
CA PHE A 321 3.83 4.67 -15.88
C PHE A 321 3.06 3.35 -15.97
N ILE A 322 3.21 2.46 -14.99
CA ILE A 322 2.68 1.08 -14.97
C ILE A 322 3.12 0.13 -16.13
N SER A 323 4.04 0.56 -17.01
CA SER A 323 4.47 -0.22 -18.19
C SER A 323 5.36 -1.43 -17.83
N GLU A 324 5.56 -2.34 -18.79
CA GLU A 324 6.54 -3.44 -18.62
C GLU A 324 7.98 -2.93 -18.41
N GLY A 325 8.37 -1.84 -19.08
CA GLY A 325 9.68 -1.22 -18.88
C GLY A 325 9.85 -0.71 -17.46
N PHE A 326 8.86 0.02 -16.94
CA PHE A 326 8.86 0.52 -15.57
C PHE A 326 8.89 -0.63 -14.53
N ARG A 327 8.16 -1.71 -14.80
CA ARG A 327 8.17 -2.91 -13.97
C ARG A 327 9.51 -3.67 -14.03
N SER A 328 10.20 -3.65 -15.17
CA SER A 328 11.54 -4.23 -15.31
C SER A 328 12.59 -3.45 -14.53
N LEU A 329 12.50 -2.11 -14.56
CA LEU A 329 13.31 -1.24 -13.68
C LEU A 329 13.14 -1.65 -12.21
N MET A 330 11.91 -1.96 -11.78
CA MET A 330 11.68 -2.41 -10.41
C MET A 330 12.44 -3.68 -10.07
N LEU A 331 12.42 -4.67 -10.94
CA LEU A 331 13.18 -5.89 -10.71
C LEU A 331 14.68 -5.61 -10.55
N GLU A 332 15.25 -4.68 -11.32
CA GLU A 332 16.65 -4.29 -11.18
C GLU A 332 16.96 -3.65 -9.82
N ILE A 333 16.11 -2.75 -9.34
CA ILE A 333 16.25 -2.13 -8.01
C ILE A 333 16.27 -3.20 -6.91
N TRP A 334 15.37 -4.17 -7.02
CA TRP A 334 15.31 -5.28 -6.07
C TRP A 334 16.53 -6.20 -6.15
N LYS A 335 17.08 -6.43 -7.33
CA LYS A 335 18.34 -7.16 -7.47
C LYS A 335 19.46 -6.44 -6.74
N VAL A 336 19.54 -5.11 -6.79
CA VAL A 336 20.53 -4.35 -6.02
C VAL A 336 20.34 -4.60 -4.52
N LYS A 337 19.14 -4.37 -3.99
CA LYS A 337 18.86 -4.58 -2.55
C LYS A 337 19.10 -6.01 -2.09
N TYR A 338 18.54 -7.01 -2.76
CA TYR A 338 18.52 -8.38 -2.26
C TYR A 338 19.67 -9.26 -2.74
N LEU A 339 20.25 -8.99 -3.90
CA LEU A 339 21.35 -9.80 -4.42
C LEU A 339 22.71 -9.14 -4.17
N GLN A 340 22.83 -7.83 -4.25
CA GLN A 340 24.14 -7.17 -4.13
C GLN A 340 24.51 -6.81 -2.68
N MET A 341 23.55 -6.78 -1.76
CA MET A 341 23.80 -6.52 -0.34
C MET A 341 23.77 -7.82 0.48
N PRO A 342 24.91 -8.27 1.05
CA PRO A 342 25.01 -9.59 1.69
C PRO A 342 23.98 -9.86 2.78
N ARG A 343 23.71 -8.89 3.68
CA ARG A 343 22.75 -9.08 4.79
C ARG A 343 21.33 -9.38 4.32
N PHE A 344 20.90 -8.74 3.23
CA PHE A 344 19.56 -8.94 2.68
C PHE A 344 19.48 -10.25 1.90
N ARG A 345 20.55 -10.60 1.18
CA ARG A 345 20.67 -11.89 0.50
C ARG A 345 20.58 -13.06 1.49
N GLU A 346 21.25 -12.96 2.62
CA GLU A 346 21.21 -14.01 3.65
C GLU A 346 19.78 -14.23 4.16
N VAL A 347 19.10 -13.16 4.56
CA VAL A 347 17.71 -13.21 5.05
C VAL A 347 16.75 -13.75 4.00
N ILE A 348 16.81 -13.27 2.76
CA ILE A 348 15.86 -13.72 1.72
C ILE A 348 16.14 -15.19 1.31
N SER A 349 17.40 -15.63 1.33
CA SER A 349 17.77 -17.01 0.99
C SER A 349 17.51 -17.99 2.13
N SER A 350 17.42 -17.54 3.38
CA SER A 350 17.06 -18.38 4.53
C SER A 350 15.57 -18.72 4.60
N ILE A 351 14.72 -18.09 3.78
CA ILE A 351 13.29 -18.38 3.73
C ILE A 351 13.07 -19.83 3.22
N PRO A 352 12.28 -20.65 3.93
CA PRO A 352 11.91 -22.01 3.48
C PRO A 352 11.20 -22.01 2.12
N ASN A 353 11.33 -23.10 1.35
CA ASN A 353 10.74 -23.18 0.00
C ASN A 353 9.21 -23.15 0.03
N GLU A 354 8.67 -23.73 1.10
CA GLU A 354 7.25 -23.84 1.42
C GLU A 354 6.64 -22.48 1.79
N VAL A 355 7.48 -21.49 2.13
CA VAL A 355 7.06 -20.13 2.50
C VAL A 355 7.31 -19.19 1.33
N ARG A 356 6.24 -18.66 0.74
CA ARG A 356 6.30 -17.68 -0.36
C ARG A 356 6.40 -16.26 0.20
N LEU A 357 7.04 -15.35 -0.54
CA LEU A 357 6.92 -13.93 -0.23
C LEU A 357 5.54 -13.46 -0.70
N ALA A 358 4.77 -12.83 0.17
CA ALA A 358 3.46 -12.29 -0.17
C ALA A 358 3.39 -10.81 0.21
N HIS A 359 2.74 -10.04 -0.65
CA HIS A 359 2.42 -8.65 -0.43
C HIS A 359 1.02 -8.56 0.18
N PHE A 360 0.88 -7.83 1.28
CA PHE A 360 -0.38 -7.76 2.01
C PHE A 360 -1.16 -6.46 1.80
N LEU A 361 -0.54 -5.40 1.30
CA LEU A 361 -1.09 -4.06 1.44
C LEU A 361 -2.41 -3.93 0.67
N ASN A 362 -3.50 -3.97 1.43
CA ASN A 362 -4.83 -3.53 1.02
C ASN A 362 -5.13 -2.18 1.69
N ASP A 363 -4.07 -1.38 1.91
CA ASP A 363 -4.01 -0.24 2.84
C ASP A 363 -3.32 1.00 2.26
N GLY A 364 -3.17 1.10 0.93
CA GLY A 364 -2.79 2.38 0.35
C GLY A 364 -1.29 2.59 0.09
N ASP A 365 -0.51 1.58 -0.34
CA ASP A 365 0.92 1.82 -0.61
C ASP A 365 1.27 2.41 -1.97
N SER A 366 1.01 1.73 -3.10
CA SER A 366 1.28 2.37 -4.39
C SER A 366 0.36 1.85 -5.50
N PRO A 367 -0.53 2.69 -6.06
CA PRO A 367 -1.48 2.32 -7.10
C PRO A 367 -0.86 2.04 -8.48
N ASP A 368 0.47 2.06 -8.56
CA ASP A 368 1.26 2.03 -9.78
C ASP A 368 1.73 0.62 -10.21
N ILE A 369 1.62 -0.39 -9.34
CA ILE A 369 1.93 -1.78 -9.70
C ILE A 369 0.82 -2.71 -9.20
N PRO A 370 0.18 -3.49 -10.09
CA PRO A 370 -0.76 -4.52 -9.66
C PRO A 370 -0.13 -5.53 -8.70
N ILE A 371 -0.76 -5.76 -7.54
CA ILE A 371 -0.27 -6.66 -6.48
C ILE A 371 0.20 -8.04 -7.00
N PRO A 372 -0.51 -8.74 -7.90
CA PRO A 372 -0.07 -10.06 -8.39
C PRO A 372 1.28 -10.01 -9.12
N VAL A 373 1.52 -8.93 -9.87
CA VAL A 373 2.78 -8.71 -10.58
C VAL A 373 3.91 -8.52 -9.59
N TYR A 374 3.63 -7.74 -8.55
CA TYR A 374 4.57 -7.43 -7.49
C TYR A 374 4.96 -8.67 -6.66
N VAL A 375 3.99 -9.48 -6.24
CA VAL A 375 4.21 -10.78 -5.56
C VAL A 375 5.08 -11.71 -6.40
N ARG A 376 4.84 -11.78 -7.71
CA ARG A 376 5.64 -12.60 -8.62
C ARG A 376 7.10 -12.17 -8.64
N TYR A 377 7.38 -10.86 -8.70
CA TYR A 377 8.75 -10.35 -8.68
C TYR A 377 9.48 -10.70 -7.38
N LEU A 378 8.84 -10.51 -6.24
CA LEU A 378 9.43 -10.86 -4.94
C LEU A 378 9.85 -12.33 -4.88
N ASN A 379 8.97 -13.23 -5.31
CA ASN A 379 9.29 -14.66 -5.34
C ASN A 379 10.39 -14.98 -6.37
N GLN A 380 10.41 -14.31 -7.53
CA GLN A 380 11.51 -14.43 -8.50
C GLN A 380 12.85 -14.03 -7.88
N ILE A 381 12.91 -12.94 -7.11
CA ILE A 381 14.14 -12.49 -6.45
C ILE A 381 14.60 -13.47 -5.37
N ARG A 382 13.66 -14.00 -4.57
CA ARG A 382 13.95 -15.06 -3.59
C ARG A 382 14.56 -16.28 -4.25
N ASP A 383 14.00 -16.71 -5.39
CA ASP A 383 14.49 -17.88 -6.13
C ASP A 383 15.90 -17.61 -6.70
N LEU A 384 16.15 -16.41 -7.24
CA LEU A 384 17.48 -15.98 -7.69
C LEU A 384 18.51 -15.93 -6.55
N ALA A 385 18.14 -15.40 -5.37
CA ALA A 385 19.04 -15.28 -4.23
C ALA A 385 19.51 -16.65 -3.70
N ARG A 386 18.69 -17.68 -3.87
CA ARG A 386 19.01 -19.07 -3.50
C ARG A 386 19.86 -19.79 -4.54
N ALA A 387 19.64 -19.50 -5.83
CA ALA A 387 20.39 -20.12 -6.93
C ALA A 387 21.87 -19.72 -6.98
N GLN A 388 22.25 -18.63 -6.30
CA GLN A 388 23.63 -18.14 -6.22
C GLN A 388 24.40 -18.66 -4.99
N ARG A 389 23.93 -19.75 -4.38
CA ARG A 389 24.61 -20.44 -3.27
C ARG A 389 25.58 -21.51 -3.76
#